data_AF-A0A971JMZ5-F1
#
_entry.id   AF-A0A971JMZ5-F1
#
_cell.length_a   1.000
_cell.length_b   1.000
_cell.length_c   1.000
_cell.angle_alpha   90.00
_cell.angle_beta   90.00
_cell.angle_gamma   90.00
#
_symmetry.space_group_name_H-M   'P 1'
#
loop_
_entity.id
_entity.type
_entity.pdbx_description
1 polymer ?
#
loop_
_entity_poly.entity_id
_entity_poly.type
_entity_poly.pdbx_seq_one_letter_code
_entity_poly.pdbx_strand_id
1 'polypeptide(L)'
;MSIRSVFTWKRVAWAIFIPAFVLLQSLLLYQRHFVDWCGPVGTLSNEAFVPAVMIAAGRGFHVTNIDAVPGLRAFVDYKSARFDVAAIPQEVALEAPGRGYQWLRYMLYTVGYIWRMFGVSWKA
;
A
#
# COMPACT_ATOMS: atom_id res chain seq x y z
N MET A 1 35.11 8.26 45.63
CA MET A 1 33.88 8.21 44.81
C MET A 1 33.30 6.80 44.94
N SER A 2 32.14 6.65 45.58
CA SER A 2 31.61 5.34 46.03
C SER A 2 31.17 4.44 44.86
N ILE A 3 31.63 3.19 44.82
CA ILE A 3 31.37 2.18 43.78
C ILE A 3 29.87 2.00 43.47
N ARG A 4 28.98 2.29 44.44
CA ARG A 4 27.53 2.25 44.26
C ARG A 4 27.00 3.34 43.30
N SER A 5 27.58 4.54 43.29
CA SER A 5 27.12 5.65 42.44
C SER A 5 27.44 5.45 40.96
N VAL A 6 28.55 4.77 40.68
CA VAL A 6 28.97 4.42 39.31
C VAL A 6 28.03 3.37 38.71
N PHE A 7 27.57 2.41 39.50
CA PHE A 7 26.68 1.35 39.04
C PHE A 7 25.26 1.87 38.74
N THR A 8 24.76 2.80 39.57
CA THR A 8 23.48 3.48 39.30
C THR A 8 23.56 4.44 38.12
N TRP A 9 24.67 5.17 37.95
CA TRP A 9 24.86 6.06 36.80
C TRP A 9 24.91 5.30 35.47
N LYS A 10 25.64 4.17 35.43
CA LYS A 10 25.68 3.30 34.24
C LYS A 10 24.29 2.78 33.89
N ARG A 11 23.48 2.38 34.88
CA ARG A 11 22.10 1.92 34.67
C ARG A 11 21.20 3.02 34.10
N VAL A 12 21.28 4.23 34.65
CA VAL A 12 20.53 5.39 34.12
C VAL A 12 20.98 5.74 32.71
N ALA A 13 22.29 5.76 32.46
CA ALA A 13 22.84 6.02 31.14
C ALA A 13 22.36 4.99 30.10
N TRP A 14 22.35 3.70 30.44
CA TRP A 14 21.81 2.65 29.57
C TRP A 14 20.29 2.76 29.37
N ALA A 15 19.55 3.12 30.42
CA ALA A 15 18.10 3.30 30.36
C ALA A 15 17.68 4.47 29.44
N ILE A 16 18.55 5.46 29.23
CA ILE A 16 18.33 6.56 28.28
C ILE A 16 18.87 6.19 26.90
N PHE A 17 20.08 5.60 26.85
CA PHE A 17 20.77 5.30 25.61
C PHE A 17 19.99 4.32 24.73
N ILE A 18 19.46 3.23 25.29
CA ILE A 18 18.73 2.22 24.54
C ILE A 18 17.50 2.81 23.82
N PRO A 19 16.55 3.49 24.51
CA PRO A 19 15.40 4.06 23.82
C PRO A 19 15.78 5.19 22.87
N ALA A 20 16.79 6.01 23.18
CA ALA A 20 17.28 7.03 22.26
C ALA A 20 17.86 6.41 20.98
N PHE A 21 18.60 5.31 21.11
CA PHE A 21 19.14 4.56 19.98
C PHE A 21 18.03 3.91 19.15
N VAL A 22 17.02 3.30 19.79
CA VAL A 22 15.85 2.74 19.10
C VAL A 22 15.09 3.84 18.35
N LEU A 23 14.81 4.98 19.00
CA LEU A 23 14.14 6.13 18.36
C LEU A 23 14.93 6.65 17.16
N LEU A 24 16.25 6.79 17.29
CA LEU A 24 17.11 7.22 16.20
C LEU A 24 17.06 6.23 15.03
N GLN A 25 17.17 4.94 15.30
CA GLN A 25 17.08 3.89 14.27
C GLN A 25 15.70 3.90 13.59
N SER A 26 14.62 4.01 14.36
CA SER A 26 13.26 4.12 13.82
C SER A 26 13.10 5.35 12.92
N LEU A 27 13.65 6.50 13.33
CA LEU A 27 13.57 7.74 12.56
C LEU A 27 14.40 7.67 11.27
N LEU A 28 15.59 7.07 11.32
CA LEU A 28 16.43 6.84 10.15
C LEU A 28 15.77 5.85 9.17
N LEU A 29 15.17 4.77 9.67
CA LEU A 29 14.42 3.83 8.85
C LEU A 29 13.20 4.49 8.21
N TYR A 30 12.47 5.31 8.98
CA TYR A 30 11.35 6.09 8.47
C TYR A 30 11.80 7.04 7.34
N GLN A 31 12.85 7.82 7.57
CA GLN A 31 13.36 8.75 6.56
C GLN A 31 13.85 8.03 5.30
N ARG A 32 14.53 6.90 5.45
CA ARG A 32 15.13 6.17 4.34
C ARG A 32 14.12 5.39 3.50
N HIS A 33 13.09 4.83 4.13
CA HIS A 33 12.20 3.87 3.48
C HIS A 33 10.77 4.37 3.31
N PHE A 34 10.34 5.34 4.12
CA PHE A 34 8.94 5.74 4.19
C PHE A 34 8.64 7.17 3.72
N VAL A 35 9.65 8.04 3.56
CA VAL A 35 9.45 9.41 3.04
C VAL A 35 8.92 9.39 1.61
N ASP A 36 9.45 8.50 0.77
CA ASP A 36 9.03 8.34 -0.62
C ASP A 36 8.09 7.14 -0.81
N TRP A 37 7.41 6.71 0.24
CA TRP A 37 6.53 5.53 0.17
C TRP A 37 5.27 5.84 -0.64
N CYS A 38 5.26 5.34 -1.88
CA CYS A 38 4.16 5.48 -2.81
C CYS A 38 3.15 4.32 -2.74
N GLY A 39 3.03 3.59 -1.62
CA GLY A 39 1.95 2.62 -1.42
C GLY A 39 2.39 1.19 -1.02
N PRO A 40 1.44 0.38 -0.51
CA PRO A 40 1.71 -0.84 0.28
C PRO A 40 2.39 -2.00 -0.45
N VAL A 41 2.58 -1.92 -1.77
CA VAL A 41 3.09 -3.03 -2.58
C VAL A 41 4.32 -2.60 -3.38
N GLY A 42 5.39 -2.20 -2.70
CA GLY A 42 6.61 -1.65 -3.33
C GLY A 42 7.40 -2.59 -4.26
N THR A 43 7.03 -3.88 -4.37
CA THR A 43 7.66 -4.87 -5.28
C THR A 43 6.83 -5.20 -6.52
N LEU A 44 5.56 -4.79 -6.57
CA LEU A 44 4.70 -4.96 -7.74
C LEU A 44 4.30 -3.58 -8.24
N SER A 45 4.15 -3.40 -9.55
CA SER A 45 3.58 -2.17 -10.10
C SER A 45 2.29 -1.83 -9.37
N ASN A 46 2.00 -0.54 -9.17
CA ASN A 46 0.73 -0.09 -8.57
C ASN A 46 -0.49 -0.62 -9.36
N GLU A 47 -0.28 -0.96 -10.63
CA GLU A 47 -1.24 -1.62 -11.52
C GLU A 47 -1.67 -3.02 -11.03
N ALA A 48 -0.98 -3.59 -10.03
CA ALA A 48 -1.32 -4.86 -9.41
C ALA A 48 -2.77 -4.91 -8.90
N PHE A 49 -3.36 -3.75 -8.57
CA PHE A 49 -4.74 -3.64 -8.07
C PHE A 49 -5.79 -3.42 -9.16
N VAL A 50 -5.42 -3.34 -10.44
CA VAL A 50 -6.39 -3.20 -11.55
C VAL A 50 -7.46 -4.29 -11.50
N PRO A 51 -7.15 -5.59 -11.26
CA PRO A 51 -8.19 -6.60 -11.12
C PRO A 51 -9.16 -6.34 -9.95
N ALA A 52 -8.68 -5.78 -8.83
CA ALA A 52 -9.55 -5.45 -7.72
C ALA A 52 -10.54 -4.34 -8.09
N VAL A 53 -10.10 -3.33 -8.85
CA VAL A 53 -10.99 -2.29 -9.41
C VAL A 53 -12.03 -2.92 -10.36
N MET A 54 -11.61 -3.83 -11.23
CA MET A 54 -12.52 -4.52 -12.16
C MET A 54 -13.54 -5.40 -11.44
N ILE A 55 -13.14 -6.12 -10.38
CA ILE A 55 -14.04 -6.87 -9.51
C ILE A 55 -15.05 -5.94 -8.84
N ALA A 56 -14.59 -4.81 -8.29
CA ALA A 56 -15.47 -3.83 -7.66
C ALA A 56 -16.53 -3.32 -8.66
N ALA A 57 -16.12 -3.06 -9.90
CA ALA A 57 -16.97 -2.68 -11.01
C ALA A 57 -17.87 -3.81 -11.55
N GLY A 58 -17.77 -5.04 -11.03
CA GLY A 58 -18.56 -6.19 -11.49
C GLY A 58 -18.09 -6.81 -12.81
N ARG A 59 -16.89 -6.46 -13.28
CA ARG A 59 -16.30 -7.02 -14.52
C ARG A 59 -15.49 -8.29 -14.30
N GLY A 60 -15.41 -8.77 -13.06
CA GLY A 60 -14.68 -9.99 -12.71
C GLY A 60 -13.16 -9.80 -12.64
N PHE A 61 -12.43 -10.92 -12.62
CA PHE A 61 -10.96 -10.92 -12.46
C PHE A 61 -10.26 -10.73 -13.80
N HIS A 62 -10.23 -9.48 -14.26
CA HIS A 62 -9.65 -9.05 -15.52
C HIS A 62 -8.70 -7.86 -15.33
N VAL A 63 -7.82 -7.63 -16.30
CA VAL A 63 -7.06 -6.39 -16.41
C VAL A 63 -7.53 -5.59 -17.63
N THR A 64 -7.21 -4.31 -17.65
CA THR A 64 -7.49 -3.41 -18.76
C THR A 64 -6.38 -2.38 -18.88
N ASN A 65 -6.30 -1.71 -20.02
CA ASN A 65 -5.40 -0.57 -20.18
C ASN A 65 -5.87 0.59 -19.29
N ILE A 66 -5.04 0.97 -18.30
CA ILE A 66 -5.35 2.04 -17.35
C ILE A 66 -5.47 3.42 -17.98
N ASP A 67 -4.89 3.63 -19.17
CA ASP A 67 -5.04 4.87 -19.96
C ASP A 67 -6.37 4.95 -20.69
N ALA A 68 -6.98 3.80 -20.99
CA ALA A 68 -8.26 3.74 -21.68
C ALA A 68 -9.44 4.05 -20.75
N VAL A 69 -9.20 4.10 -19.43
CA VAL A 69 -10.22 4.36 -18.42
C VAL A 69 -9.98 5.73 -17.79
N PRO A 70 -10.91 6.70 -17.97
CA PRO A 70 -10.81 8.03 -17.36
C PRO A 70 -10.55 7.98 -15.85
N GLY A 71 -9.46 8.60 -15.41
CA GLY A 71 -9.10 8.72 -13.99
C GLY A 71 -8.47 7.48 -13.36
N LEU A 72 -8.42 6.32 -14.04
CA LEU A 72 -7.87 5.09 -13.46
C LEU A 72 -6.35 5.20 -13.25
N ARG A 73 -5.60 5.77 -14.21
CA ARG A 73 -4.16 6.03 -14.02
C ARG A 73 -3.90 6.90 -12.79
N ALA A 74 -4.65 7.97 -12.60
CA ALA A 74 -4.47 8.85 -11.43
C ALA A 74 -4.75 8.11 -10.11
N PHE A 75 -5.76 7.23 -10.09
CA PHE A 75 -6.05 6.39 -8.91
C PHE A 75 -4.94 5.37 -8.64
N VAL A 76 -4.48 4.64 -9.66
CA VAL A 76 -3.41 3.64 -9.56
C VAL A 76 -2.08 4.29 -9.14
N ASP A 77 -1.77 5.47 -9.66
CA ASP A 77 -0.58 6.25 -9.28
C ASP A 77 -0.70 6.91 -7.88
N TYR A 78 -1.76 6.63 -7.11
CA TYR A 78 -2.08 7.27 -5.82
C TYR A 78 -2.23 8.80 -5.87
N LYS A 79 -2.38 9.39 -7.07
CA LYS A 79 -2.69 10.81 -7.27
C LYS A 79 -4.15 11.12 -6.96
N SER A 80 -5.02 10.11 -6.96
CA SER A 80 -6.38 10.15 -6.45
C SER A 80 -6.59 9.09 -5.38
N ALA A 81 -7.21 9.48 -4.26
CA ALA A 81 -7.53 8.54 -3.17
C ALA A 81 -8.80 7.70 -3.44
N ARG A 82 -9.62 8.08 -4.42
CA ARG A 82 -10.90 7.43 -4.75
C ARG A 82 -11.05 7.28 -6.26
N PHE A 83 -11.80 6.26 -6.67
CA PHE A 83 -12.14 6.02 -8.05
C PHE A 83 -13.62 5.67 -8.19
N ASP A 84 -14.26 6.22 -9.22
CA ASP A 84 -15.65 5.90 -9.54
C ASP A 84 -15.69 4.81 -10.61
N VAL A 85 -16.27 3.65 -10.26
CA VAL A 85 -16.40 2.52 -11.18
C VAL A 85 -17.32 2.80 -12.37
N ALA A 86 -18.23 3.78 -12.25
CA ALA A 86 -19.06 4.24 -13.36
C ALA A 86 -18.25 4.95 -14.46
N ALA A 87 -17.03 5.42 -14.15
CA ALA A 87 -16.13 6.02 -15.14
C ALA A 87 -15.53 4.99 -16.12
N ILE A 88 -15.69 3.68 -15.86
CA ILE A 88 -15.14 2.64 -16.73
C ILE A 88 -16.09 2.43 -17.94
N PRO A 89 -15.63 2.67 -19.19
CA PRO A 89 -16.45 2.48 -20.39
C PRO A 89 -16.99 1.05 -20.53
N GLN A 90 -18.19 0.88 -21.09
CA GLN A 90 -18.78 -0.46 -21.26
C GLN A 90 -17.94 -1.31 -22.23
N GLU A 91 -17.39 -0.70 -23.26
CA GLU A 91 -16.62 -1.33 -24.34
C GLU A 91 -15.11 -1.42 -24.02
N VAL A 92 -14.72 -1.21 -22.77
CA VAL A 92 -13.31 -1.28 -22.39
C VAL A 92 -12.75 -2.69 -22.66
N ALA A 93 -11.58 -2.75 -23.29
CA ALA A 93 -10.93 -4.03 -23.57
C ALA A 93 -10.57 -4.73 -22.25
N LEU A 94 -11.06 -5.97 -22.10
CA LEU A 94 -10.76 -6.82 -20.95
C LEU A 94 -9.78 -7.91 -21.36
N GLU A 95 -8.67 -7.97 -20.64
CA GLU A 95 -7.61 -8.95 -20.86
C GLU A 95 -7.55 -9.94 -19.70
N ALA A 96 -7.12 -11.16 -20.00
CA ALA A 96 -6.86 -12.16 -18.98
C ALA A 96 -5.63 -11.75 -18.15
N PRO A 97 -5.71 -11.74 -16.80
CA PRO A 97 -4.57 -11.36 -15.98
C PRO A 97 -3.41 -12.34 -16.15
N GLY A 98 -2.20 -11.81 -16.37
CA GLY A 98 -0.98 -12.59 -16.45
C GLY A 98 -0.65 -13.36 -15.15
N ARG A 99 0.37 -14.24 -15.20
CA ARG A 99 0.72 -15.14 -14.07
C ARG A 99 0.98 -14.42 -12.74
N GLY A 100 1.53 -13.20 -12.76
CA GLY A 100 1.80 -12.43 -11.53
C GLY A 100 0.54 -12.13 -10.71
N TYR A 101 -0.59 -11.85 -11.38
CA TYR A 101 -1.86 -11.59 -10.72
C TYR A 101 -2.46 -12.85 -10.08
N GLN A 102 -2.14 -14.04 -10.61
CA GLN A 102 -2.69 -15.30 -10.10
C GLN A 102 -2.21 -15.59 -8.67
N TRP A 103 -1.00 -15.17 -8.31
CA TRP A 103 -0.46 -15.34 -6.96
C TRP A 103 -1.20 -14.47 -5.94
N LEU A 104 -1.71 -13.33 -6.38
CA LEU A 104 -2.45 -12.36 -5.57
C LEU A 104 -3.97 -12.56 -5.69
N ARG A 105 -4.43 -13.60 -6.40
CA ARG A 105 -5.83 -13.75 -6.80
C ARG A 105 -6.80 -13.59 -5.63
N TYR A 106 -6.61 -14.33 -4.54
CA TYR A 106 -7.51 -14.29 -3.38
C TYR A 106 -7.46 -12.94 -2.65
N MET A 107 -6.27 -12.33 -2.55
CA MET A 107 -6.12 -10.99 -2.00
C MET A 107 -6.91 -9.97 -2.84
N LEU A 108 -6.76 -10.01 -4.16
CA LEU A 108 -7.42 -9.10 -5.10
C LEU A 108 -8.93 -9.29 -5.12
N TYR A 109 -9.44 -10.53 -5.00
CA TYR A 109 -10.87 -10.78 -4.77
C TYR A 109 -11.35 -10.13 -3.47
N THR A 110 -10.61 -10.31 -2.39
CA THR A 110 -10.98 -9.74 -1.08
C THR A 110 -11.06 -8.23 -1.15
N VAL A 111 -10.01 -7.58 -1.68
CA VAL A 111 -9.98 -6.12 -1.88
C VAL A 111 -11.09 -5.67 -2.81
N GLY A 112 -11.29 -6.34 -3.94
CA GLY A 112 -12.32 -6.00 -4.91
C GLY A 112 -13.74 -6.10 -4.34
N TYR A 113 -14.05 -7.11 -3.54
CA TYR A 113 -15.35 -7.23 -2.87
C TYR A 113 -15.53 -6.19 -1.76
N ILE A 114 -14.49 -5.88 -0.99
CA ILE A 114 -14.53 -4.79 0.00
C ILE A 114 -14.82 -3.46 -0.72
N TRP A 115 -14.10 -3.15 -1.79
CA TRP A 115 -14.33 -1.95 -2.60
C TRP A 115 -15.68 -1.93 -3.30
N ARG A 116 -16.24 -3.10 -3.65
CA ARG A 116 -17.62 -3.17 -4.17
C ARG A 116 -18.65 -2.71 -3.12
N MET A 117 -18.42 -3.03 -1.86
CA MET A 117 -19.34 -2.70 -0.77
C MET A 117 -19.20 -1.26 -0.27
N PHE A 118 -17.96 -0.76 -0.16
CA PHE A 118 -17.65 0.53 0.48
C PHE A 118 -17.19 1.62 -0.49
N GLY A 119 -17.05 1.30 -1.77
CA GLY A 119 -16.46 2.17 -2.79
C GLY A 119 -14.95 1.96 -2.93
N VAL A 120 -14.44 2.24 -4.14
CA VAL A 120 -13.01 2.09 -4.46
C VAL A 120 -12.23 3.26 -3.85
N SER A 121 -11.45 2.98 -2.81
CA SER A 121 -10.61 3.98 -2.15
C SER A 121 -9.36 3.38 -1.50
N TRP A 122 -8.28 4.16 -1.50
CA TRP A 122 -7.05 3.89 -0.75
C TRP A 122 -7.13 4.30 0.74
N LYS A 123 -8.12 5.14 1.10
CA LYS A 123 -8.41 5.53 2.48
C LYS A 123 -9.54 4.65 3.03
N ALA A 124 -9.24 3.37 3.22
CA ALA A 124 -10.11 2.47 3.98
C ALA A 124 -9.74 2.56 5.47
#